data_AF-A0A8C3DHM1-F1
#
_entry.id   AF-A0A8C3DHM1-F1
#
_cell.length_a   1.000
_cell.length_b   1.000
_cell.length_c   1.000
_cell.angle_alpha   90.00
_cell.angle_beta   90.00
_cell.angle_gamma   90.00
#
_symmetry.space_group_name_H-M   'P 1'
#
loop_
_entity.id
_entity.type
_entity.pdbx_description
1 polymer ?
#
loop_
_entity_poly.entity_id
_entity_poly.type
_entity_poly.pdbx_seq_one_letter_code
_entity_poly.pdbx_strand_id
1 'polypeptide(L)' 'MCPSARYDQVCPSAKCDQMCPSARYDQVCPSAKCDQMCPSARYDQVCPSAKCDQMCPSARYDQVCPSKCLILL' A
#
# COMPACT_ATOMS: atom_id res chain seq x y z
N MET A 1 -4.58 5.90 15.39
CA MET A 1 -5.37 4.86 14.72
C MET A 1 -6.61 5.50 14.14
N CYS A 2 -6.76 5.48 12.81
CA CYS A 2 -7.97 5.93 12.14
C CYS A 2 -8.90 4.72 11.96
N PRO A 3 -10.23 4.87 12.06
CA PRO A 3 -11.17 3.76 11.88
C PRO A 3 -11.16 3.20 10.46
N SER A 4 -10.90 4.06 9.46
CA SER A 4 -10.61 3.66 8.10
C SER A 4 -9.77 4.71 7.39
N ALA A 5 -8.98 4.29 6.40
CA ALA A 5 -8.17 5.16 5.56
C ALA A 5 -8.51 4.97 4.07
N ARG A 6 -8.55 6.08 3.34
CA ARG A 6 -8.70 6.13 1.88
C ARG A 6 -7.67 7.10 1.34
N TYR A 7 -6.81 6.63 0.45
CA TYR A 7 -5.77 7.45 -0.18
C TYR A 7 -5.77 7.21 -1.68
N ASP A 8 -5.68 8.32 -2.41
CA ASP A 8 -5.40 8.37 -3.83
C ASP A 8 -4.24 9.36 -4.01
N GLN A 9 -3.13 8.90 -4.59
CA GLN A 9 -1.91 9.69 -4.71
C GLN A 9 -1.22 9.47 -6.05
N VAL A 10 -0.94 10.57 -6.76
CA VAL A 10 -0.07 10.60 -7.93
C VAL A 10 1.09 11.53 -7.64
N CYS A 11 2.30 10.99 -7.56
CA CYS A 11 3.48 11.77 -7.20
C CYS A 11 4.78 11.14 -7.73
N PRO A 12 5.90 11.88 -7.78
CA PRO A 12 7.19 11.31 -8.18
C PRO A 12 7.71 10.25 -7.21
N SER A 13 7.37 10.35 -5.93
CA SER A 13 7.67 9.34 -4.93
C SER A 13 6.70 9.40 -3.77
N ALA A 14 6.24 8.23 -3.32
CA ALA A 14 5.33 8.08 -2.20
C ALA A 14 6.03 7.43 -0.99
N LYS A 15 5.72 7.94 0.21
CA LYS A 15 6.05 7.31 1.48
C LYS A 15 4.79 7.24 2.33
N CYS A 16 4.43 6.05 2.78
CA CYS A 16 3.21 5.86 3.58
C CYS A 16 3.49 4.95 4.78
N ASP A 17 3.10 5.41 5.96
CA ASP A 17 3.10 4.62 7.20
C ASP A 17 1.73 4.79 7.86
N GLN A 18 0.95 3.70 7.97
CA GLN A 18 -0.40 3.77 8.53
C GLN A 18 -0.81 2.49 9.26
N MET A 19 -1.64 2.69 10.29
CA MET A 19 -2.28 1.63 11.04
C MET A 19 -3.77 1.92 11.22
N CYS A 20 -4.61 1.12 10.54
CA CYS A 20 -6.07 1.27 10.52
C CYS A 20 -6.76 -0.12 10.52
N PRO A 21 -7.98 -0.27 11.05
CA PRO A 21 -8.76 -1.51 10.89
C PRO A 21 -9.03 -1.87 9.43
N SER A 22 -9.29 -0.85 8.59
CA SER A 22 -9.45 -1.05 7.16
C SER A 22 -8.93 0.10 6.30
N ALA A 23 -8.29 -0.22 5.18
CA ALA A 23 -7.73 0.79 4.29
C ALA A 23 -7.91 0.48 2.80
N ARG A 24 -7.96 1.55 2.02
CA ARG A 24 -7.99 1.53 0.55
C ARG A 24 -6.97 2.51 0.01
N TYR A 25 -6.07 2.02 -0.83
CA TYR A 25 -5.00 2.82 -1.43
C TYR A 25 -4.99 2.67 -2.93
N ASP A 26 -4.87 3.80 -3.61
CA ASP A 26 -4.61 3.93 -5.03
C ASP A 26 -3.36 4.79 -5.19
N GLN A 27 -2.27 4.25 -5.72
CA GLN A 27 -1.00 4.98 -5.85
C GLN A 27 -0.32 4.78 -7.20
N VAL A 28 0.04 5.89 -7.83
CA VAL A 28 0.83 5.91 -9.05
C VAL A 28 2.08 6.76 -8.82
N CYS A 29 3.24 6.11 -8.78
CA CYS A 29 4.52 6.80 -8.63
C CYS A 29 5.71 6.01 -9.19
N PRO A 30 6.77 6.67 -9.67
CA PRO A 30 8.04 6.04 -10.00
C PRO A 30 8.65 5.19 -8.86
N SER A 31 8.49 5.63 -7.61
CA SER A 31 9.00 4.92 -6.44
C SER A 31 8.12 5.06 -5.19
N ALA A 32 7.75 3.92 -4.60
CA ALA A 32 6.96 3.83 -3.38
C ALA A 32 7.74 3.17 -2.23
N LYS A 33 7.56 3.69 -1.01
CA LYS A 33 7.91 3.02 0.25
C LYS A 33 6.69 2.99 1.17
N CYS A 34 6.14 1.81 1.44
CA CYS A 34 4.90 1.69 2.23
C CYS A 34 5.00 0.65 3.35
N ASP A 35 4.77 1.08 4.57
CA ASP A 35 4.65 0.22 5.75
C ASP A 35 3.22 0.31 6.27
N GLN A 36 2.48 -0.79 6.30
CA GLN A 36 1.06 -0.75 6.62
C GLN A 36 0.63 -1.93 7.47
N MET A 37 -0.21 -1.63 8.47
CA MET A 37 -0.89 -2.63 9.28
C MET A 37 -2.40 -2.41 9.21
N CYS A 38 -3.09 -3.33 8.54
CA CYS A 38 -4.55 -3.31 8.43
C CYS A 38 -5.14 -4.73 8.44
N PRO A 39 -6.07 -5.07 9.35
CA PRO A 39 -6.83 -6.32 9.29
C PRO A 39 -7.43 -6.59 7.91
N SER A 40 -7.96 -5.55 7.24
CA SER A 40 -8.51 -5.68 5.89
C SER A 40 -8.18 -4.50 4.98
N ALA A 41 -7.56 -4.77 3.83
CA ALA A 41 -7.09 -3.71 2.95
C ALA A 41 -7.25 -4.02 1.46
N ARG A 42 -7.34 -2.94 0.66
CA ARG A 42 -7.22 -3.02 -0.79
C ARG A 42 -6.18 -2.03 -1.29
N TYR A 43 -5.26 -2.51 -2.09
CA TYR A 43 -4.20 -1.70 -2.67
C TYR A 43 -4.22 -1.86 -4.18
N ASP A 44 -4.21 -0.73 -4.88
CA ASP A 44 -3.89 -0.63 -6.29
C ASP A 44 -2.63 0.24 -6.40
N GLN A 45 -1.53 -0.33 -6.88
CA GLN A 45 -0.27 0.39 -7.02
C GLN A 45 0.39 0.16 -8.37
N VAL A 46 0.75 1.27 -9.03
CA VAL A 46 1.54 1.27 -10.26
C VAL A 46 2.87 1.96 -9.97
N CYS A 47 3.94 1.18 -9.96
CA CYS A 47 5.27 1.69 -9.67
C CYS A 47 6.41 0.88 -10.33
N PRO A 48 7.42 1.50 -10.93
CA PRO A 48 8.65 0.81 -11.31
C PRO A 48 9.41 0.23 -10.11
N SER A 49 9.39 0.91 -8.96
CA SER A 49 10.13 0.48 -7.76
C SER A 49 9.30 0.63 -6.49
N ALA A 50 8.88 -0.49 -5.91
CA ALA A 50 8.24 -0.54 -4.60
C ALA A 50 9.16 -1.21 -3.58
N LYS A 51 9.16 -0.67 -2.37
CA LYS A 51 9.50 -1.39 -1.15
C LYS A 51 8.32 -1.29 -0.21
N CYS A 52 7.78 -2.42 0.23
CA CYS A 52 6.65 -2.37 1.12
C CYS A 52 6.60 -3.56 2.04
N ASP A 53 6.25 -3.28 3.29
CA ASP A 53 5.99 -4.25 4.35
C ASP A 53 4.52 -4.10 4.77
N GLN A 54 3.72 -5.08 4.39
CA GLN A 54 2.27 -5.04 4.57
C GLN A 54 1.85 -6.20 5.47
N MET A 55 1.22 -5.90 6.62
CA MET A 55 0.55 -6.91 7.45
C MET A 55 -0.96 -6.76 7.28
N CYS A 56 -1.55 -7.64 6.47
CA CYS A 56 -2.98 -7.64 6.18
C CYS A 56 -3.55 -9.05 5.98
N PRO A 57 -4.18 -9.66 7.00
CA PRO A 57 -4.79 -10.99 6.92
C PRO A 57 -5.85 -11.14 5.84
N SER A 58 -6.57 -10.05 5.52
CA SER A 58 -7.56 -10.01 4.45
C SER A 58 -7.28 -8.88 3.48
N ALA A 59 -6.38 -9.13 2.52
CA ALA A 59 -6.01 -8.14 1.52
C ALA A 59 -6.27 -8.55 0.07
N ARG A 60 -6.47 -7.51 -0.76
CA ARG A 60 -6.54 -7.59 -2.22
C ARG A 60 -5.50 -6.61 -2.76
N TYR A 61 -4.57 -7.10 -3.54
CA TYR A 61 -3.51 -6.30 -4.15
C TYR A 61 -3.64 -6.39 -5.66
N ASP A 62 -3.69 -5.23 -6.30
CA ASP A 62 -3.34 -5.07 -7.70
C ASP A 62 -2.04 -4.27 -7.73
N GLN A 63 -0.96 -4.88 -8.22
CA GLN A 63 0.36 -4.26 -8.23
C GLN A 63 1.01 -4.46 -9.58
N VAL A 64 1.24 -3.33 -10.26
CA VAL A 64 2.07 -3.25 -11.45
C VAL A 64 3.42 -2.67 -11.03
N CYS A 65 4.24 -3.53 -10.38
CA CYS A 65 5.63 -3.21 -10.08
C CYS A 65 6.56 -4.39 -10.42
N PRO A 66 7.67 -4.16 -11.16
CA PRO A 66 8.64 -5.22 -11.45
C PRO A 66 9.47 -5.61 -10.22
N SER A 67 9.46 -4.78 -9.17
CA SER A 67 10.12 -5.05 -7.88
C SER A 67 9.15 -5.72 -6.91
N LYS A 68 9.62 -6.72 -6.13
CA LYS A 68 8.77 -7.45 -5.17
C LYS A 68 8.46 -6.63 -3.91
N CYS A 69 7.18 -6.64 -3.53
CA CYS A 69 6.67 -6.16 -2.24
C CYS A 69 6.58 -7.34 -1.25
N LEU A 70 6.91 -7.13 0.02
CA LEU A 70 6.73 -8.15 1.06
C LEU A 70 5.33 -8.00 1.67
N ILE A 71 4.53 -9.05 1.52
CA ILE A 71 3.17 -9.10 2.07
C ILE A 71 3.13 -10.26 3.08
N LEU A 72 2.85 -9.90 4.32
CA LEU A 72 2.60 -10.80 5.43
C LEU A 72 1.07 -10.90 5.62
N LEU A 73 0.57 -12.13 5.50
CA LEU A 73 -0.84 -12.47 5.76
C LEU A 73 -1.00 -12.94 7.20
#